data_AF-A0A2A9ERB8-F1
#
_entry.id   AF-A0A2A9ERB8-F1
#
_cell.length_a   1.000
_cell.length_b   1.000
_cell.length_c   1.000
_cell.angle_alpha   90.00
_cell.angle_beta   90.00
_cell.angle_gamma   90.00
#
_symmetry.space_group_name_H-M   'P 1'
#
loop_
_entity.id
_entity.type
_entity.pdbx_description
1 polymer ?
#
loop_
_entity_poly.entity_id
_entity_poly.type
_entity_poly.pdbx_seq_one_letter_code
_entity_poly.pdbx_strand_id
1 'polypeptide(L)'
;MSADSGRAGRAAALSTSAGRARPGVPPAPRVPEPDVARHLVPAPSGDLAGVTLTGVDLTGAGLVGAELDEVQVEASALDRLRAAGGRWVRTALADCRVDSADLANLHAEDLSLLRCSLRDARLVGAQLPGARLRGVRLDGARASLTSWRGASWQHVVLHGADLTEADLTGATLTDVLLQDCDLTGAQLTQVRCERVRLSGCRLTGIAGVRSLRGTSVAESDAYQLLPLLARDAGITIAG
;
A
#
# COMPACT_ATOMS: atom_id res chain seq x y z
N MET A 1 7.58 74.01 16.07
CA MET A 1 6.70 74.10 14.88
C MET A 1 7.61 74.32 13.68
N SER A 2 7.75 73.47 12.69
CA SER A 2 7.06 72.24 12.34
C SER A 2 7.99 71.44 11.44
N ALA A 3 7.91 70.11 11.53
CA ALA A 3 8.45 69.19 10.55
C ALA A 3 7.74 69.38 9.21
N ASP A 4 8.45 69.20 8.09
CA ASP A 4 7.84 68.51 6.97
C ASP A 4 8.89 67.72 6.17
N SER A 5 8.58 66.45 6.01
CA SER A 5 9.41 65.39 5.45
C SER A 5 8.89 65.05 4.06
N GLY A 6 9.65 65.39 3.03
CA GLY A 6 9.34 65.11 1.63
C GLY A 6 9.39 63.61 1.31
N ARG A 7 8.20 63.04 1.10
CA ARG A 7 7.87 61.69 0.59
C ARG A 7 8.84 61.14 -0.46
N ALA A 8 9.45 59.98 -0.15
CA ALA A 8 9.95 59.03 -1.15
C ALA A 8 8.78 58.20 -1.70
N GLY A 9 8.55 58.29 -3.01
CA GLY A 9 7.60 57.44 -3.74
C GLY A 9 8.06 56.00 -3.75
N ARG A 10 7.35 55.12 -3.03
CA ARG A 10 7.50 53.66 -3.15
C ARG A 10 6.81 53.22 -4.44
N ALA A 11 7.62 52.81 -5.42
CA ALA A 11 7.15 52.04 -6.56
C ALA A 11 6.56 50.71 -6.06
N ALA A 12 5.27 50.51 -6.35
CA ALA A 12 4.55 49.27 -6.09
C ALA A 12 5.13 48.16 -6.97
N ALA A 13 5.89 47.24 -6.37
CA ALA A 13 6.25 45.99 -7.01
C ALA A 13 4.98 45.13 -7.12
N LEU A 14 4.50 44.98 -8.34
CA LEU A 14 3.46 44.04 -8.73
C LEU A 14 3.83 42.64 -8.23
N SER A 15 3.06 42.12 -7.27
CA SER A 15 3.13 40.73 -6.85
C SER A 15 2.66 39.86 -8.00
N THR A 16 3.61 39.29 -8.74
CA THR A 16 3.32 38.24 -9.71
C THR A 16 2.86 37.02 -8.91
N SER A 17 1.59 36.66 -9.09
CA SER A 17 1.06 35.39 -8.60
C SER A 17 1.91 34.28 -9.19
N ALA A 18 2.76 33.66 -8.36
CA ALA A 18 3.41 32.40 -8.70
C ALA A 18 2.30 31.39 -8.96
N GLY A 19 1.96 31.20 -10.23
CA GLY A 19 1.04 30.16 -10.67
C GLY A 19 1.53 28.87 -10.06
N ARG A 20 0.71 28.22 -9.24
CA ARG A 20 1.02 26.90 -8.68
C ARG A 20 1.40 26.01 -9.85
N ALA A 21 2.69 25.68 -9.96
CA ALA A 21 3.16 24.71 -10.92
C ALA A 21 2.28 23.46 -10.75
N ARG A 22 1.75 22.93 -11.86
CA ARG A 22 1.03 21.66 -11.83
C ARG A 22 1.93 20.67 -11.10
N PRO A 23 1.50 20.05 -10.00
CA PRO A 23 2.34 19.08 -9.31
C PRO A 23 2.72 18.01 -10.33
N GLY A 24 4.02 17.90 -10.62
CA GLY A 24 4.53 16.92 -11.57
C GLY A 24 4.24 15.52 -11.08
N VAL A 25 4.11 14.57 -12.01
CA VAL A 25 4.04 13.14 -11.66
C VAL A 25 5.29 12.82 -10.83
N PRO A 26 5.16 12.32 -9.59
CA PRO A 26 6.33 12.08 -8.76
C PRO A 26 7.23 10.99 -9.45
N PRO A 27 8.44 10.67 -8.97
CA PRO A 27 9.22 9.52 -9.47
C PRO A 27 8.73 8.16 -8.93
N ALA A 28 8.67 7.14 -9.79
CA ALA A 28 8.26 5.78 -9.38
C ALA A 28 9.07 5.29 -8.15
N PRO A 29 8.42 4.69 -7.14
CA PRO A 29 9.13 4.17 -5.98
C PRO A 29 10.09 3.07 -6.41
N ARG A 30 11.27 3.04 -5.80
CA ARG A 30 12.23 1.96 -5.99
C ARG A 30 12.05 0.95 -4.87
N VAL A 31 11.64 -0.25 -5.22
CA VAL A 31 11.52 -1.38 -4.30
C VAL A 31 12.56 -2.43 -4.73
N PRO A 32 13.66 -2.63 -3.97
CA PRO A 32 14.62 -3.68 -4.30
C PRO A 32 13.98 -5.07 -4.13
N GLU A 33 14.60 -6.10 -4.69
CA GLU A 33 14.27 -7.48 -4.32
C GLU A 33 14.69 -7.73 -2.85
N PRO A 34 13.99 -8.63 -2.12
CA PRO A 34 14.35 -9.01 -0.76
C PRO A 34 15.78 -9.59 -0.70
N ASP A 35 16.54 -9.24 0.34
CA ASP A 35 17.89 -9.78 0.59
C ASP A 35 17.82 -11.16 1.26
N VAL A 36 17.29 -12.16 0.54
CA VAL A 36 17.19 -13.54 1.02
C VAL A 36 18.59 -14.16 1.14
N ALA A 37 18.85 -14.87 2.24
CA ALA A 37 20.12 -15.53 2.48
C ALA A 37 20.47 -16.51 1.34
N ARG A 38 21.74 -16.48 0.92
CA ARG A 38 22.25 -17.35 -0.16
C ARG A 38 22.19 -18.83 0.17
N HIS A 39 22.34 -19.15 1.46
CA HIS A 39 22.28 -20.51 1.98
C HIS A 39 21.16 -20.55 3.01
N LEU A 40 20.11 -21.29 2.68
CA LEU A 40 18.97 -21.48 3.57
C LEU A 40 19.14 -22.77 4.37
N VAL A 41 18.72 -22.72 5.63
CA VAL A 41 18.62 -23.91 6.49
C VAL A 41 17.16 -24.38 6.58
N PRO A 42 16.90 -25.68 6.79
CA PRO A 42 15.55 -26.16 7.00
C PRO A 42 14.86 -25.49 8.19
N ALA A 43 13.55 -25.30 8.11
CA ALA A 43 12.76 -24.78 9.21
C ALA A 43 12.88 -25.65 10.47
N PRO A 44 12.96 -25.03 11.67
CA PRO A 44 12.98 -25.78 12.91
C PRO A 44 11.65 -26.53 13.09
N SER A 45 11.74 -27.73 13.64
CA SER A 45 10.57 -28.47 14.09
C SER A 45 10.13 -27.98 15.46
N GLY A 46 8.83 -27.71 15.65
CA GLY A 46 8.26 -27.40 16.96
C GLY A 46 7.36 -26.17 16.96
N ASP A 47 7.10 -25.66 18.15
CA ASP A 47 6.39 -24.40 18.37
C ASP A 47 7.22 -23.22 17.83
N LEU A 48 6.52 -22.30 17.15
CA LEU A 48 7.10 -21.11 16.56
C LEU A 48 6.79 -19.85 17.36
N ALA A 49 6.10 -19.93 18.50
CA ALA A 49 5.83 -18.75 19.33
C ALA A 49 7.13 -18.11 19.87
N GLY A 50 7.26 -16.80 19.69
CA GLY A 50 8.39 -16.01 20.20
C GLY A 50 9.75 -16.28 19.54
N VAL A 51 9.77 -16.95 18.38
CA VAL A 51 11.03 -17.35 17.74
C VAL A 51 11.51 -16.32 16.71
N THR A 52 12.83 -16.18 16.60
CA THR A 52 13.49 -15.50 15.49
C THR A 52 14.11 -16.53 14.56
N LEU A 53 13.71 -16.50 13.29
CA LEU A 53 14.21 -17.36 12.21
C LEU A 53 15.00 -16.52 11.23
N THR A 54 16.26 -16.87 10.98
CA THR A 54 17.11 -16.16 10.02
C THR A 54 17.66 -17.13 8.99
N GLY A 55 17.49 -16.82 7.70
CA GLY A 55 18.01 -17.65 6.61
C GLY A 55 17.35 -19.03 6.53
N VAL A 56 16.04 -19.10 6.75
CA VAL A 56 15.31 -20.37 6.81
C VAL A 56 14.53 -20.62 5.52
N ASP A 57 14.45 -21.89 5.11
CA ASP A 57 13.56 -22.36 4.06
C ASP A 57 12.24 -22.89 4.66
N LEU A 58 11.18 -22.09 4.49
CA LEU A 58 9.78 -22.39 4.78
C LEU A 58 8.97 -22.59 3.49
N THR A 59 9.63 -22.80 2.35
CA THR A 59 8.98 -22.95 1.04
C THR A 59 7.97 -24.09 1.08
N GLY A 60 6.71 -23.78 0.79
CA GLY A 60 5.63 -24.75 0.75
C GLY A 60 5.16 -25.24 2.13
N ALA A 61 5.70 -24.71 3.23
CA ALA A 61 5.36 -25.14 4.58
C ALA A 61 3.85 -24.98 4.86
N GLY A 62 3.29 -25.93 5.61
CA GLY A 62 1.88 -25.98 5.95
C GLY A 62 1.62 -25.38 7.33
N LEU A 63 1.05 -24.19 7.36
CA LEU A 63 0.65 -23.43 8.55
C LEU A 63 -0.84 -23.03 8.49
N VAL A 64 -1.68 -23.84 7.83
CA VAL A 64 -3.11 -23.55 7.67
C VAL A 64 -3.76 -23.52 9.05
N GLY A 65 -4.43 -22.40 9.37
CA GLY A 65 -5.02 -22.17 10.69
C GLY A 65 -4.01 -22.02 11.83
N ALA A 66 -2.71 -21.96 11.55
CA ALA A 66 -1.68 -21.85 12.59
C ALA A 66 -1.75 -20.50 13.30
N GLU A 67 -1.45 -20.53 14.60
CA GLU A 67 -1.26 -19.33 15.40
C GLU A 67 0.23 -19.04 15.50
N LEU A 68 0.63 -17.85 15.05
CA LEU A 68 1.97 -17.31 15.23
C LEU A 68 1.87 -16.11 16.16
N ASP A 69 2.61 -16.12 17.26
CA ASP A 69 2.71 -14.97 18.15
C ASP A 69 4.17 -14.61 18.35
N GLU A 70 4.50 -13.33 18.19
CA GLU A 70 5.87 -12.79 18.37
C GLU A 70 6.92 -13.46 17.48
N VAL A 71 6.56 -13.81 16.24
CA VAL A 71 7.47 -14.49 15.31
C VAL A 71 8.20 -13.47 14.45
N GLN A 72 9.52 -13.59 14.40
CA GLN A 72 10.37 -12.78 13.53
C GLN A 72 11.05 -13.66 12.50
N VAL A 73 10.92 -13.33 11.22
CA VAL A 73 11.57 -14.06 10.14
C VAL A 73 12.38 -13.09 9.29
N GLU A 74 13.66 -13.40 9.10
CA GLU A 74 14.61 -12.55 8.40
C GLU A 74 15.34 -13.32 7.30
N ALA A 75 15.59 -12.67 6.16
CA ALA A 75 16.41 -13.19 5.07
C ALA A 75 16.01 -14.61 4.60
N SER A 76 14.72 -14.92 4.60
CA SER A 76 14.20 -16.29 4.47
C SER A 76 13.32 -16.48 3.23
N ALA A 77 13.15 -17.74 2.81
CA ALA A 77 12.22 -18.11 1.75
C ALA A 77 10.96 -18.74 2.35
N LEU A 78 9.80 -18.18 2.02
CA LEU A 78 8.46 -18.60 2.41
C LEU A 78 7.57 -18.76 1.17
N ASP A 79 8.18 -19.04 0.01
CA ASP A 79 7.46 -19.17 -1.24
C ASP A 79 6.43 -20.30 -1.14
N ARG A 80 5.22 -20.10 -1.66
CA ARG A 80 4.13 -21.08 -1.61
C ARG A 80 3.75 -21.54 -0.18
N LEU A 81 4.08 -20.75 0.85
CA LEU A 81 3.62 -20.98 2.21
C LEU A 81 2.09 -21.12 2.23
N ARG A 82 1.57 -22.10 2.98
CA ARG A 82 0.13 -22.30 3.14
C ARG A 82 -0.28 -21.90 4.54
N ALA A 83 -0.70 -20.65 4.74
CA ALA A 83 -1.10 -20.10 6.04
C ALA A 83 -2.53 -19.54 6.05
N ALA A 84 -3.38 -20.03 5.14
CA ALA A 84 -4.77 -19.61 5.06
C ALA A 84 -5.51 -19.82 6.38
N GLY A 85 -6.34 -18.85 6.76
CA GLY A 85 -7.11 -18.85 8.01
C GLY A 85 -6.28 -18.79 9.29
N GLY A 86 -4.96 -18.59 9.20
CA GLY A 86 -4.09 -18.46 10.37
C GLY A 86 -4.35 -17.18 11.18
N ARG A 87 -3.74 -17.12 12.36
CA ARG A 87 -3.74 -15.94 13.24
C ARG A 87 -2.31 -15.53 13.54
N TRP A 88 -1.87 -14.38 13.04
CA TRP A 88 -0.51 -13.88 13.20
C TRP A 88 -0.51 -12.62 14.05
N VAL A 89 0.07 -12.71 15.23
CA VAL A 89 0.11 -11.62 16.22
C VAL A 89 1.57 -11.22 16.41
N ARG A 90 1.83 -9.91 16.41
CA ARG A 90 3.18 -9.34 16.62
C ARG A 90 4.25 -10.00 15.73
N THR A 91 3.88 -10.33 14.50
CA THR A 91 4.74 -11.06 13.56
C THR A 91 5.44 -10.09 12.60
N ALA A 92 6.73 -10.29 12.39
CA ALA A 92 7.54 -9.46 11.51
C ALA A 92 8.31 -10.30 10.48
N LEU A 93 8.20 -9.92 9.20
CA LEU A 93 8.99 -10.49 8.12
C LEU A 93 9.91 -9.40 7.55
N ALA A 94 11.21 -9.67 7.47
CA ALA A 94 12.21 -8.79 6.88
C ALA A 94 13.04 -9.52 5.82
N ASP A 95 13.24 -8.91 4.66
CA ASP A 95 14.04 -9.49 3.57
C ASP A 95 13.57 -10.89 3.17
N CYS A 96 12.26 -11.10 3.20
CA CYS A 96 11.65 -12.39 2.94
C CYS A 96 11.04 -12.47 1.55
N ARG A 97 11.14 -13.64 0.92
CA ARG A 97 10.34 -13.97 -0.26
C ARG A 97 9.15 -14.80 0.15
N VAL A 98 7.96 -14.34 -0.17
CA VAL A 98 6.67 -14.95 0.22
C VAL A 98 5.80 -15.10 -1.03
N ASP A 99 6.45 -15.36 -2.17
CA ASP A 99 5.78 -15.38 -3.46
C ASP A 99 4.88 -16.60 -3.56
N SER A 100 3.72 -16.44 -4.20
CA SER A 100 2.71 -17.49 -4.38
C SER A 100 2.19 -18.11 -3.06
N ALA A 101 2.40 -17.45 -1.91
CA ALA A 101 1.86 -17.93 -0.64
C ALA A 101 0.34 -17.83 -0.60
N ASP A 102 -0.31 -18.79 0.06
CA ASP A 102 -1.73 -18.74 0.40
C ASP A 102 -1.90 -18.19 1.81
N LEU A 103 -2.29 -16.93 1.87
CA LEU A 103 -2.57 -16.14 3.08
C LEU A 103 -4.06 -15.75 3.13
N ALA A 104 -4.94 -16.48 2.43
CA ALA A 104 -6.36 -16.18 2.39
C ALA A 104 -6.98 -16.24 3.79
N ASN A 105 -7.84 -15.28 4.12
CA ASN A 105 -8.50 -15.17 5.43
C ASN A 105 -7.52 -15.14 6.63
N LEU A 106 -6.24 -14.81 6.40
CA LEU A 106 -5.28 -14.58 7.48
C LEU A 106 -5.77 -13.44 8.36
N HIS A 107 -5.76 -13.62 9.68
CA HIS A 107 -6.01 -12.55 10.64
C HIS A 107 -4.67 -12.13 11.23
N ALA A 108 -4.21 -10.93 10.91
CA ALA A 108 -2.95 -10.42 11.42
C ALA A 108 -3.13 -9.15 12.27
N GLU A 109 -2.52 -9.15 13.44
CA GLU A 109 -2.44 -8.02 14.34
C GLU A 109 -0.96 -7.65 14.52
N ASP A 110 -0.63 -6.36 14.37
CA ASP A 110 0.74 -5.87 14.42
C ASP A 110 1.70 -6.55 13.42
N LEU A 111 1.19 -6.88 12.22
CA LEU A 111 2.01 -7.42 11.13
C LEU A 111 2.96 -6.34 10.58
N SER A 112 4.25 -6.68 10.49
CA SER A 112 5.27 -5.86 9.85
C SER A 112 5.93 -6.60 8.69
N LEU A 113 5.94 -5.99 7.51
CA LEU A 113 6.59 -6.49 6.31
C LEU A 113 7.63 -5.46 5.84
N LEU A 114 8.91 -5.83 5.89
CA LEU A 114 10.02 -4.98 5.49
C LEU A 114 10.80 -5.63 4.35
N ARG A 115 10.93 -4.94 3.21
CA ARG A 115 11.67 -5.44 2.05
C ARG A 115 11.24 -6.86 1.65
N CYS A 116 9.93 -7.08 1.54
CA CYS A 116 9.37 -8.40 1.25
C CYS A 116 8.80 -8.46 -0.18
N SER A 117 8.87 -9.64 -0.77
CA SER A 117 8.15 -9.96 -2.01
C SER A 117 6.95 -10.86 -1.68
N LEU A 118 5.78 -10.49 -2.18
CA LEU A 118 4.52 -11.24 -2.09
C LEU A 118 3.89 -11.38 -3.48
N ARG A 119 4.73 -11.62 -4.51
CA ARG A 119 4.26 -11.75 -5.90
C ARG A 119 3.30 -12.94 -6.00
N ASP A 120 2.19 -12.76 -6.70
CA ASP A 120 1.15 -13.78 -6.91
C ASP A 120 0.57 -14.38 -5.61
N ALA A 121 0.80 -13.74 -4.46
CA ALA A 121 0.27 -14.20 -3.19
C ALA A 121 -1.26 -14.08 -3.16
N ARG A 122 -1.91 -15.05 -2.52
CA ARG A 122 -3.36 -15.06 -2.32
C ARG A 122 -3.65 -14.51 -0.93
N LEU A 123 -4.20 -13.30 -0.88
CA LEU A 123 -4.58 -12.58 0.34
C LEU A 123 -6.10 -12.44 0.47
N VAL A 124 -6.90 -13.09 -0.38
CA VAL A 124 -8.37 -12.93 -0.43
C VAL A 124 -8.99 -13.01 0.97
N GLY A 125 -9.71 -11.95 1.36
CA GLY A 125 -10.40 -11.87 2.65
C GLY A 125 -9.50 -11.69 3.88
N ALA A 126 -8.17 -11.54 3.71
CA ALA A 126 -7.26 -11.34 4.83
C ALA A 126 -7.55 -10.04 5.60
N GLN A 127 -7.48 -10.12 6.93
CA GLN A 127 -7.69 -9.03 7.87
C GLN A 127 -6.34 -8.57 8.40
N LEU A 128 -5.87 -7.42 7.91
CA LEU A 128 -4.53 -6.88 8.17
C LEU A 128 -4.61 -5.43 8.72
N PRO A 129 -5.45 -5.15 9.73
CA PRO A 129 -5.59 -3.81 10.28
C PRO A 129 -4.26 -3.30 10.85
N GLY A 130 -3.92 -2.05 10.55
CA GLY A 130 -2.70 -1.41 11.05
C GLY A 130 -1.39 -1.99 10.52
N ALA A 131 -1.42 -2.94 9.57
CA ALA A 131 -0.23 -3.58 9.04
C ALA A 131 0.77 -2.54 8.48
N ARG A 132 2.07 -2.78 8.73
CA ARG A 132 3.16 -1.89 8.33
C ARG A 132 3.95 -2.51 7.19
N LEU A 133 3.85 -1.93 6.00
CA LEU A 133 4.53 -2.37 4.79
C LEU A 133 5.59 -1.33 4.42
N ARG A 134 6.85 -1.74 4.32
CA ARG A 134 7.94 -0.89 3.85
C ARG A 134 8.80 -1.59 2.81
N GLY A 135 8.86 -1.06 1.59
CA GLY A 135 9.65 -1.68 0.52
C GLY A 135 9.05 -3.01 0.07
N VAL A 136 7.73 -3.09 -0.07
CA VAL A 136 7.01 -4.34 -0.33
C VAL A 136 6.55 -4.40 -1.79
N ARG A 137 6.62 -5.59 -2.39
CA ARG A 137 6.11 -5.86 -3.73
C ARG A 137 4.95 -6.87 -3.69
N LEU A 138 3.85 -6.54 -4.36
CA LEU A 138 2.61 -7.33 -4.41
C LEU A 138 2.14 -7.56 -5.87
N ASP A 139 3.07 -7.69 -6.81
CA ASP A 139 2.73 -7.91 -8.23
C ASP A 139 1.88 -9.17 -8.40
N GLY A 140 0.77 -9.10 -9.14
CA GLY A 140 -0.14 -10.22 -9.37
C GLY A 140 -0.90 -10.71 -8.14
N ALA A 141 -0.75 -10.05 -6.98
CA ALA A 141 -1.38 -10.50 -5.75
C ALA A 141 -2.92 -10.48 -5.86
N ARG A 142 -3.55 -11.53 -5.34
CA ARG A 142 -5.02 -11.64 -5.24
C ARG A 142 -5.46 -11.18 -3.86
N ALA A 143 -5.78 -9.91 -3.72
CA ALA A 143 -6.09 -9.22 -2.46
C ALA A 143 -7.51 -8.65 -2.43
N SER A 144 -8.45 -9.28 -3.16
CA SER A 144 -9.87 -8.92 -3.09
C SER A 144 -10.42 -9.11 -1.66
N LEU A 145 -11.33 -8.24 -1.23
CA LEU A 145 -11.97 -8.26 0.10
C LEU A 145 -10.99 -8.16 1.28
N THR A 146 -9.75 -7.72 1.05
CA THR A 146 -8.77 -7.54 2.13
C THR A 146 -9.10 -6.31 2.96
N SER A 147 -8.84 -6.40 4.27
CA SER A 147 -8.92 -5.25 5.18
C SER A 147 -7.52 -4.76 5.50
N TRP A 148 -7.21 -3.55 5.06
CA TRP A 148 -5.98 -2.80 5.34
C TRP A 148 -6.30 -1.55 6.17
N ARG A 149 -7.36 -1.59 6.99
CA ARG A 149 -7.80 -0.42 7.76
C ARG A 149 -6.68 0.13 8.62
N GLY A 150 -6.40 1.42 8.48
CA GLY A 150 -5.31 2.08 9.21
C GLY A 150 -3.90 1.60 8.88
N ALA A 151 -3.70 0.77 7.85
CA ALA A 151 -2.39 0.29 7.46
C ALA A 151 -1.46 1.42 6.99
N SER A 152 -0.14 1.19 7.08
CA SER A 152 0.89 2.12 6.63
C SER A 152 1.70 1.48 5.51
N TRP A 153 1.61 2.02 4.30
CA TRP A 153 2.37 1.56 3.13
C TRP A 153 3.41 2.61 2.76
N GLN A 154 4.68 2.20 2.75
CA GLN A 154 5.81 3.06 2.38
C GLN A 154 6.66 2.36 1.33
N HIS A 155 6.86 2.97 0.17
CA HIS A 155 7.59 2.33 -0.94
C HIS A 155 6.98 0.97 -1.29
N VAL A 156 5.71 0.96 -1.70
CA VAL A 156 4.99 -0.27 -2.08
C VAL A 156 4.69 -0.24 -3.56
N VAL A 157 4.91 -1.37 -4.24
CA VAL A 157 4.64 -1.54 -5.67
C VAL A 157 3.67 -2.70 -5.87
N LEU A 158 2.63 -2.44 -6.66
CA LEU A 158 1.66 -3.43 -7.12
C LEU A 158 1.51 -3.30 -8.63
N HIS A 159 1.86 -4.36 -9.36
CA HIS A 159 1.53 -4.51 -10.79
C HIS A 159 0.49 -5.60 -10.98
N GLY A 160 -0.66 -5.31 -11.61
CA GLY A 160 -1.65 -6.34 -11.94
C GLY A 160 -2.37 -6.96 -10.73
N ALA A 161 -2.32 -6.32 -9.56
CA ALA A 161 -2.94 -6.84 -8.36
C ALA A 161 -4.47 -6.64 -8.34
N ASP A 162 -5.20 -7.59 -7.79
CA ASP A 162 -6.63 -7.50 -7.53
C ASP A 162 -6.87 -6.98 -6.11
N LEU A 163 -7.40 -5.77 -6.00
CA LEU A 163 -7.83 -5.10 -4.77
C LEU A 163 -9.35 -4.85 -4.78
N THR A 164 -10.11 -5.65 -5.53
CA THR A 164 -11.57 -5.52 -5.62
C THR A 164 -12.19 -5.60 -4.22
N GLU A 165 -13.00 -4.60 -3.88
CA GLU A 165 -13.64 -4.46 -2.56
C GLU A 165 -12.67 -4.46 -1.37
N ALA A 166 -11.39 -4.14 -1.59
CA ALA A 166 -10.43 -3.98 -0.51
C ALA A 166 -10.75 -2.73 0.32
N ASP A 167 -10.61 -2.85 1.65
CA ASP A 167 -10.84 -1.76 2.58
C ASP A 167 -9.53 -1.14 3.06
N LEU A 168 -9.20 0.04 2.53
CA LEU A 168 -8.04 0.83 2.95
C LEU A 168 -8.45 1.99 3.87
N THR A 169 -9.62 1.96 4.52
CA THR A 169 -10.13 3.08 5.31
C THR A 169 -9.11 3.54 6.35
N GLY A 170 -8.78 4.83 6.34
CA GLY A 170 -7.80 5.44 7.24
C GLY A 170 -6.34 5.05 6.99
N ALA A 171 -6.03 4.29 5.94
CA ALA A 171 -4.65 3.92 5.60
C ALA A 171 -3.80 5.12 5.18
N THR A 172 -2.49 4.99 5.34
CA THR A 172 -1.50 5.98 4.91
C THR A 172 -0.63 5.38 3.82
N LEU A 173 -0.63 5.99 2.64
CA LEU A 173 0.09 5.54 1.47
C LEU A 173 1.14 6.58 1.09
N THR A 174 2.42 6.25 1.25
CA THR A 174 3.55 7.10 0.89
C THR A 174 4.44 6.38 -0.12
N ASP A 175 4.71 7.00 -1.27
CA ASP A 175 5.51 6.39 -2.34
C ASP A 175 4.95 5.05 -2.81
N VAL A 176 3.65 5.02 -3.14
CA VAL A 176 2.99 3.81 -3.63
C VAL A 176 2.77 3.91 -5.14
N LEU A 177 3.04 2.81 -5.85
CA LEU A 177 2.68 2.65 -7.25
C LEU A 177 1.69 1.50 -7.37
N LEU A 178 0.52 1.80 -7.93
CA LEU A 178 -0.42 0.80 -8.41
C LEU A 178 -0.49 0.94 -9.92
N GLN A 179 -0.17 -0.14 -10.62
CA GLN A 179 -0.22 -0.19 -12.06
C GLN A 179 -1.03 -1.42 -12.51
N ASP A 180 -1.96 -1.23 -13.43
CA ASP A 180 -2.80 -2.29 -13.98
C ASP A 180 -3.62 -3.04 -12.90
N CYS A 181 -3.88 -2.39 -11.76
CA CYS A 181 -4.61 -2.96 -10.64
C CYS A 181 -6.13 -2.80 -10.78
N ASP A 182 -6.88 -3.77 -10.24
CA ASP A 182 -8.33 -3.62 -10.07
C ASP A 182 -8.64 -3.10 -8.67
N LEU A 183 -9.22 -1.91 -8.55
CA LEU A 183 -9.71 -1.33 -7.29
C LEU A 183 -11.24 -1.21 -7.29
N THR A 184 -11.96 -2.01 -8.08
CA THR A 184 -13.42 -1.92 -8.17
C THR A 184 -14.05 -2.05 -6.78
N GLY A 185 -14.87 -1.07 -6.40
CA GLY A 185 -15.53 -1.06 -5.08
C GLY A 185 -14.61 -0.89 -3.87
N ALA A 186 -13.33 -0.56 -4.06
CA ALA A 186 -12.42 -0.37 -2.94
C ALA A 186 -12.81 0.82 -2.05
N GLN A 187 -12.64 0.66 -0.74
CA GLN A 187 -12.98 1.68 0.26
C GLN A 187 -11.74 2.52 0.57
N LEU A 188 -11.69 3.75 0.07
CA LEU A 188 -10.56 4.67 0.24
C LEU A 188 -10.87 5.83 1.18
N THR A 189 -11.95 5.73 1.97
CA THR A 189 -12.38 6.78 2.90
C THR A 189 -11.26 7.10 3.90
N GLN A 190 -10.95 8.39 4.08
CA GLN A 190 -9.90 8.87 4.99
C GLN A 190 -8.48 8.34 4.69
N VAL A 191 -8.24 7.77 3.50
CA VAL A 191 -6.89 7.45 3.06
C VAL A 191 -6.07 8.74 2.92
N ARG A 192 -4.83 8.70 3.38
CA ARG A 192 -3.84 9.76 3.16
C ARG A 192 -2.86 9.34 2.09
N CYS A 193 -2.81 10.07 0.98
CA CYS A 193 -1.92 9.79 -0.14
C CYS A 193 -0.79 10.82 -0.21
N GLU A 194 0.45 10.34 -0.28
CA GLU A 194 1.64 11.13 -0.58
C GLU A 194 2.47 10.43 -1.66
N ARG A 195 2.70 11.09 -2.80
CA ARG A 195 3.46 10.53 -3.93
C ARG A 195 2.92 9.18 -4.46
N VAL A 196 1.60 9.01 -4.43
CA VAL A 196 0.91 7.81 -4.93
C VAL A 196 0.63 7.94 -6.43
N ARG A 197 0.85 6.86 -7.19
CA ARG A 197 0.53 6.75 -8.61
C ARG A 197 -0.47 5.63 -8.88
N LEU A 198 -1.45 5.96 -9.72
CA LEU A 198 -2.45 5.06 -10.29
C LEU A 198 -2.31 5.11 -11.82
N SER A 199 -2.10 3.97 -12.47
CA SER A 199 -1.98 3.90 -13.94
C SER A 199 -2.49 2.57 -14.47
N GLY A 200 -3.38 2.58 -15.46
CA GLY A 200 -4.06 1.38 -15.93
C GLY A 200 -5.03 0.79 -14.89
N CYS A 201 -5.43 1.55 -13.88
CA CYS A 201 -6.24 1.05 -12.78
C CYS A 201 -7.74 1.09 -13.10
N ARG A 202 -8.47 0.06 -12.66
CA ARG A 202 -9.94 0.09 -12.63
C ARG A 202 -10.39 0.74 -11.32
N LEU A 203 -11.09 1.88 -11.42
CA LEU A 203 -11.48 2.71 -10.27
C LEU A 203 -13.01 2.80 -10.11
N THR A 204 -13.74 1.91 -10.76
CA THR A 204 -15.21 1.94 -10.76
C THR A 204 -15.75 1.66 -9.36
N GLY A 205 -16.69 2.48 -8.88
CA GLY A 205 -17.39 2.24 -7.62
C GLY A 205 -16.57 2.47 -6.35
N ILE A 206 -15.35 3.00 -6.43
CA ILE A 206 -14.57 3.33 -5.22
C ILE A 206 -15.33 4.31 -4.31
N ALA A 207 -15.16 4.15 -3.00
CA ALA A 207 -15.60 5.13 -2.02
C ALA A 207 -14.45 6.05 -1.60
N GLY A 208 -14.78 7.25 -1.12
CA GLY A 208 -13.79 8.18 -0.59
C GLY A 208 -12.92 8.86 -1.66
N VAL A 209 -13.47 9.18 -2.85
CA VAL A 209 -12.73 9.81 -3.95
C VAL A 209 -11.92 11.06 -3.54
N ARG A 210 -12.40 11.83 -2.54
CA ARG A 210 -11.67 12.98 -1.95
C ARG A 210 -10.30 12.61 -1.38
N SER A 211 -10.14 11.39 -0.89
CA SER A 211 -8.90 10.87 -0.32
C SER A 211 -7.82 10.58 -1.35
N LEU A 212 -8.18 10.56 -2.65
CA LEU A 212 -7.20 10.53 -3.75
C LEU A 212 -6.49 11.87 -3.98
N ARG A 213 -6.74 12.89 -3.14
CA ARG A 213 -6.02 14.16 -3.22
C ARG A 213 -4.50 13.95 -3.14
N GLY A 214 -3.78 14.53 -4.10
CA GLY A 214 -2.31 14.44 -4.16
C GLY A 214 -1.79 13.17 -4.86
N THR A 215 -2.68 12.27 -5.28
CA THR A 215 -2.32 11.16 -6.17
C THR A 215 -2.12 11.67 -7.59
N SER A 216 -1.29 10.95 -8.36
CA SER A 216 -1.19 11.09 -9.80
C SER A 216 -1.95 9.94 -10.46
N VAL A 217 -2.90 10.28 -11.34
CA VAL A 217 -3.72 9.30 -12.07
C VAL A 217 -3.39 9.43 -13.56
N ALA A 218 -3.22 8.32 -14.26
CA ALA A 218 -3.05 8.32 -15.71
C ALA A 218 -4.28 8.92 -16.42
N GLU A 219 -4.07 9.61 -17.54
CA GLU A 219 -5.16 10.27 -18.29
C GLU A 219 -6.25 9.28 -18.73
N SER A 220 -5.85 8.06 -19.10
CA SER A 220 -6.78 6.96 -19.44
C SER A 220 -7.73 6.61 -18.30
N ASP A 221 -7.27 6.71 -17.06
CA ASP A 221 -8.01 6.26 -15.88
C ASP A 221 -8.86 7.40 -15.29
N ALA A 222 -8.44 8.65 -15.52
CA ALA A 222 -9.07 9.84 -14.96
C ALA A 222 -10.57 9.96 -15.33
N TYR A 223 -10.96 9.50 -16.52
CA TYR A 223 -12.36 9.49 -16.96
C TYR A 223 -13.27 8.66 -16.06
N GLN A 224 -12.77 7.56 -15.48
CA GLN A 224 -13.54 6.71 -14.56
C GLN A 224 -13.89 7.44 -13.24
N LEU A 225 -13.12 8.47 -12.89
CA LEU A 225 -13.36 9.27 -11.68
C LEU A 225 -14.44 10.33 -11.85
N LEU A 226 -14.77 10.72 -13.08
CA LEU A 226 -15.75 11.78 -13.35
C LEU A 226 -17.09 11.58 -12.64
N PRO A 227 -17.79 10.42 -12.75
CA PRO A 227 -19.06 10.22 -12.05
C PRO A 227 -18.90 10.26 -10.52
N LEU A 228 -17.77 9.78 -10.00
CA LEU A 228 -17.50 9.74 -8.57
C LEU A 228 -17.24 11.14 -8.01
N LEU A 229 -16.47 11.96 -8.73
CA LEU A 229 -16.19 13.36 -8.41
C LEU A 229 -17.44 14.22 -8.52
N ALA A 230 -18.27 14.00 -9.56
CA ALA A 230 -19.54 14.71 -9.72
C ALA A 230 -20.46 14.42 -8.53
N ARG A 231 -20.66 13.14 -8.18
CA ARG A 231 -21.46 12.74 -7.02
C ARG A 231 -20.93 13.36 -5.73
N ASP A 232 -19.61 13.33 -5.53
CA ASP A 232 -18.96 13.90 -4.35
C ASP A 232 -19.09 15.44 -4.28
N ALA A 233 -19.16 16.12 -5.42
CA ALA A 233 -19.43 17.54 -5.52
C ALA A 233 -20.94 17.90 -5.46
N GLY A 234 -21.83 16.91 -5.33
CA GLY A 234 -23.28 17.11 -5.37
C GLY A 234 -23.85 17.39 -6.76
N ILE A 235 -23.10 17.08 -7.81
CA ILE A 235 -23.48 17.27 -9.21
C ILE A 235 -24.12 15.98 -9.74
N THR A 236 -25.26 16.12 -10.40
CA THR A 236 -25.94 15.02 -11.09
C THR A 236 -25.56 15.04 -12.58
N ILE A 237 -25.07 13.92 -13.11
CA ILE A 237 -24.80 13.75 -14.54
C ILE A 237 -26.04 13.09 -15.16
N ALA A 238 -26.76 13.81 -16.02
CA ALA A 238 -27.84 13.26 -16.84
C ALA A 238 -27.25 12.64 -18.11
N GLY A 239 -27.79 11.49 -18.52
CA GLY A 239 -27.41 10.80 -19.77
C GLY A 239 -28.12 11.35 -20.99
#